data_AF-A0A420WW13-F1
#
_entry.id   AF-A0A420WW13-F1
#
_cell.length_a   1.000
_cell.length_b   1.000
_cell.length_c   1.000
_cell.angle_alpha   90.00
_cell.angle_beta   90.00
_cell.angle_gamma   90.00
#
_symmetry.space_group_name_H-M   'P 1'
#
loop_
_entity.id
_entity.type
_entity.pdbx_description
1 polymer ?
#
loop_
_entity_poly.entity_id
_entity_poly.type
_entity_poly.pdbx_seq_one_letter_code
_entity_poly.pdbx_strand_id
1 'polypeptide(L)'
;MTGTAFRTTLLASAVALAGALSAGTALAADDQAQTPSNLRGTITEISDDGFTVRSNQNGETHRIAVSDSTRFSAVRRASLDEISEGTFIGTANVPGNDGQASRALEMVIFPESMKGTGLGNYPWDMPRGASAGSNAGDRLGGAGSSSTMTNGTVTGSEDGEKLGGAGGNSSMTNGTVTDTGGSKKLGGASGGSTMTNGTVSGTDSSNGTMTLTVDYGDGSKQIRVPRNVPTVKAQQATMEDLSTGQAVFVAGDMNQSPIPAKVVIVGLDGTVPPM
;
A
#
# COMPACT_ATOMS: atom_id res chain seq x y z
N MET A 1 45.68 61.50 49.99
CA MET A 1 45.81 60.50 48.92
C MET A 1 44.90 60.96 47.78
N THR A 2 45.27 62.01 47.02
CA THR A 2 45.97 61.98 45.70
C THR A 2 45.23 61.12 44.67
N GLY A 3 44.69 61.60 43.54
CA GLY A 3 44.62 62.93 42.91
C GLY A 3 43.93 62.84 41.53
N THR A 4 43.36 63.98 41.10
CA THR A 4 43.46 64.57 39.74
C THR A 4 42.96 63.82 38.48
N ALA A 5 41.74 64.23 38.06
CA ALA A 5 41.40 64.90 36.78
C ALA A 5 41.44 64.23 35.39
N PHE A 6 40.72 64.93 34.48
CA PHE A 6 40.63 64.90 33.01
C PHE A 6 39.65 63.87 32.39
N ARG A 7 38.50 64.28 31.82
CA ARG A 7 38.19 65.13 30.64
C ARG A 7 38.45 64.44 29.29
N THR A 8 37.41 64.54 28.43
CA THR A 8 37.49 64.71 26.97
C THR A 8 37.58 63.44 26.10
N THR A 9 36.42 63.13 25.49
CA THR A 9 36.16 63.07 24.03
C THR A 9 36.97 62.15 23.10
N LEU A 10 36.21 61.64 22.12
CA LEU A 10 36.55 61.26 20.74
C LEU A 10 36.73 59.77 20.42
N LEU A 11 35.78 59.31 19.59
CA LEU A 11 35.95 58.56 18.34
C LEU A 11 37.08 57.52 18.28
N ALA A 12 36.74 56.26 18.00
CA ALA A 12 36.94 55.68 16.67
C ALA A 12 36.59 54.19 16.63
N SER A 13 35.81 53.86 15.61
CA SER A 13 35.67 52.59 14.88
C SER A 13 36.60 51.43 15.23
N ALA A 14 36.01 50.25 15.43
CA ALA A 14 36.57 48.98 14.94
C ALA A 14 35.46 47.92 14.79
N VAL A 15 35.28 47.47 13.55
CA VAL A 15 34.50 46.31 13.14
C VAL A 15 35.22 45.04 13.61
N ALA A 16 34.53 44.15 14.33
CA ALA A 16 34.91 42.74 14.47
C ALA A 16 33.72 41.83 14.84
N LEU A 17 33.20 41.16 13.82
CA LEU A 17 32.88 39.72 13.73
C LEU A 17 32.17 38.99 14.91
N ALA A 18 30.98 38.48 14.57
CA ALA A 18 30.37 37.21 15.00
C ALA A 18 30.17 36.93 16.50
N GLY A 19 28.99 37.31 17.01
CA GLY A 19 28.39 36.71 18.19
C GLY A 19 27.16 35.89 17.80
N ALA A 20 27.30 34.56 17.76
CA ALA A 20 26.20 33.63 17.57
C ALA A 20 25.21 33.74 18.75
N LEU A 21 24.02 34.27 18.50
CA LEU A 21 22.87 34.17 19.39
C LEU A 21 22.07 32.93 19.01
N SER A 22 22.40 31.82 19.66
CA SER A 22 21.56 30.64 19.76
C SER A 22 20.33 30.97 20.63
N ALA A 23 19.29 31.51 20.00
CA ALA A 23 17.95 31.55 20.57
C ALA A 23 17.18 30.33 20.05
N GLY A 24 17.08 29.32 20.91
CA GLY A 24 16.21 28.18 20.69
C GLY A 24 14.76 28.64 20.51
N THR A 25 14.17 28.22 19.41
CA THR A 25 12.72 28.02 19.33
C THR A 25 12.54 26.54 19.04
N ALA A 26 12.13 25.82 20.08
CA ALA A 26 11.49 24.53 19.93
C ALA A 26 10.19 24.78 19.16
N LEU A 27 10.22 24.57 17.85
CA LEU A 27 9.00 24.35 17.09
C LEU A 27 8.62 22.88 17.30
N ALA A 28 7.40 22.72 17.78
CA ALA A 28 6.75 21.49 18.17
C ALA A 28 7.07 20.34 17.21
N ALA A 29 7.29 19.16 17.78
CA ALA A 29 7.09 17.92 17.05
C ALA A 29 5.70 18.02 16.41
N ASP A 30 5.69 18.01 15.08
CA ASP A 30 4.47 17.83 14.31
C ASP A 30 4.02 16.40 14.60
N ASP A 31 3.26 16.23 15.69
CA ASP A 31 2.45 15.05 15.97
C ASP A 31 1.27 15.10 14.99
N GLN A 32 1.60 15.01 13.69
CA GLN A 32 0.64 14.73 12.63
C GLN A 32 0.23 13.28 12.83
N ALA A 33 -0.71 13.10 13.78
CA ALA A 33 -1.44 11.87 13.99
C ALA A 33 -1.90 11.38 12.62
N GLN A 34 -1.31 10.27 12.21
CA GLN A 34 -1.48 9.66 10.91
C GLN A 34 -2.95 9.38 10.69
N THR A 35 -3.60 10.09 9.78
CA THR A 35 -5.03 9.90 9.54
C THR A 35 -5.28 8.47 9.08
N PRO A 36 -6.09 7.68 9.81
CA PRO A 36 -6.50 6.36 9.35
C PRO A 36 -7.13 6.44 7.96
N SER A 37 -6.86 5.45 7.10
CA SER A 37 -7.36 5.40 5.72
C SER A 37 -8.87 5.11 5.63
N ASN A 38 -9.46 4.63 6.73
CA ASN A 38 -10.81 4.12 6.83
C ASN A 38 -11.35 4.25 8.26
N LEU A 39 -12.66 4.19 8.42
CA LEU A 39 -13.37 4.20 9.69
C LEU A 39 -14.21 2.93 9.81
N ARG A 40 -14.01 2.20 10.90
CA ARG A 40 -14.81 1.02 11.27
C ARG A 40 -15.58 1.33 12.53
N GLY A 41 -16.86 1.01 12.56
CA GLY A 41 -17.67 1.32 13.71
C GLY A 41 -19.07 0.76 13.68
N THR A 42 -19.91 1.29 14.55
CA THR A 42 -21.34 0.99 14.63
C THR A 42 -22.12 2.25 14.27
N ILE A 43 -23.13 2.14 13.41
CA ILE A 43 -24.03 3.25 13.10
C ILE A 43 -24.85 3.59 14.34
N THR A 44 -24.80 4.83 14.81
CA THR A 44 -25.54 5.30 16.00
C THR A 44 -26.75 6.17 15.66
N GLU A 45 -26.73 6.81 14.50
CA GLU A 45 -27.78 7.73 14.04
C GLU A 45 -27.77 7.79 12.51
N ILE A 46 -28.93 8.02 11.91
CA ILE A 46 -29.11 8.19 10.46
C ILE A 46 -29.88 9.50 10.25
N SER A 47 -29.43 10.29 9.27
CA SER A 47 -30.07 11.53 8.83
C SER A 47 -30.29 11.50 7.32
N ASP A 48 -31.00 12.49 6.76
CA ASP A 48 -31.26 12.55 5.31
C ASP A 48 -29.98 12.75 4.48
N ASP A 49 -28.96 13.38 5.06
CA ASP A 49 -27.70 13.78 4.43
C ASP A 49 -26.50 12.89 4.83
N GLY A 50 -26.73 11.88 5.67
CA GLY A 50 -25.66 11.01 6.14
C GLY A 50 -26.02 10.17 7.36
N PHE A 51 -25.00 9.84 8.15
CA PHE A 51 -25.17 9.03 9.35
C PHE A 51 -24.00 9.26 10.32
N THR A 52 -24.15 8.78 11.54
CA THR A 52 -23.14 8.92 12.59
C THR A 52 -22.59 7.54 12.94
N VAL A 53 -21.28 7.44 13.10
CA VAL A 53 -20.56 6.20 13.40
C VAL A 53 -19.78 6.32 14.69
N ARG A 54 -19.99 5.38 15.62
CA ARG A 54 -19.10 5.18 16.77
C ARG A 54 -17.94 4.27 16.37
N SER A 55 -16.73 4.80 16.37
CA SER A 55 -15.49 4.10 16.05
C SER A 55 -15.24 2.92 16.99
N ASN A 56 -14.88 1.77 16.43
CA ASN A 56 -14.48 0.59 17.21
C ASN A 56 -13.06 0.71 17.77
N GLN A 57 -12.25 1.65 17.27
CA GLN A 57 -10.85 1.81 17.68
C GLN A 57 -10.71 2.61 18.98
N ASN A 58 -11.43 3.73 19.08
CA ASN A 58 -11.29 4.68 20.19
C ASN A 58 -12.63 5.06 20.84
N GLY A 59 -13.77 4.57 20.32
CA GLY A 59 -15.11 4.90 20.82
C GLY A 59 -15.60 6.30 20.46
N GLU A 60 -14.81 7.08 19.71
CA GLU A 60 -15.20 8.41 19.24
C GLU A 60 -16.32 8.32 18.22
N THR A 61 -17.09 9.40 18.13
CA THR A 61 -18.26 9.48 17.25
C THR A 61 -17.94 10.42 16.09
N HIS A 62 -18.13 9.94 14.87
CA HIS A 62 -17.84 10.69 13.66
C HIS A 62 -19.10 10.83 12.80
N ARG A 63 -19.36 12.05 12.31
CA ARG A 63 -20.44 12.29 11.35
C ARG A 63 -19.95 12.02 9.94
N ILE A 64 -20.74 11.27 9.18
CA ILE A 64 -20.45 10.86 7.82
C ILE A 64 -21.41 11.61 6.90
N ALA A 65 -20.87 12.31 5.90
CA ALA A 65 -21.64 12.94 4.85
C ALA A 65 -21.73 12.02 3.64
N VAL A 66 -22.95 11.86 3.12
CA VAL A 66 -23.26 11.05 1.94
C VAL A 66 -23.55 11.99 0.76
N SER A 67 -23.15 11.57 -0.44
CA SER A 67 -23.44 12.27 -1.69
C SER A 67 -23.84 11.27 -2.78
N ASP A 68 -24.30 11.75 -3.92
CA ASP A 68 -24.58 10.91 -5.10
C ASP A 68 -23.35 10.15 -5.61
N SER A 69 -22.15 10.58 -5.24
CA SER A 69 -20.89 9.91 -5.58
C SER A 69 -20.50 8.80 -4.59
N THR A 70 -21.18 8.73 -3.44
CA THR A 70 -20.93 7.72 -2.41
C THR A 70 -21.42 6.36 -2.89
N ARG A 71 -20.51 5.39 -2.91
CA ARG A 71 -20.84 4.02 -3.29
C ARG A 71 -21.24 3.21 -2.06
N PHE A 72 -22.40 2.58 -2.14
CA PHE A 72 -22.91 1.70 -1.09
C PHE A 72 -22.77 0.24 -1.49
N SER A 73 -22.41 -0.59 -0.52
CA SER A 73 -22.51 -2.04 -0.62
C SER A 73 -22.90 -2.60 0.74
N ALA A 74 -23.52 -3.76 0.73
CA ALA A 74 -23.84 -4.50 1.94
C ALA A 74 -23.11 -5.84 1.91
N VAL A 75 -22.84 -6.39 3.08
CA VAL A 75 -22.24 -7.71 3.22
C VAL A 75 -23.03 -8.56 4.19
N ARG A 76 -23.15 -9.83 3.85
CA ARG A 76 -23.72 -10.88 4.71
C ARG A 76 -22.74 -12.02 4.87
N ARG A 77 -22.88 -12.78 5.93
CA ARG A 77 -22.07 -13.99 6.17
C ARG A 77 -22.12 -14.94 4.97
N ALA A 78 -20.97 -15.52 4.63
CA ALA A 78 -20.81 -16.51 3.57
C ALA A 78 -19.86 -17.63 3.99
N SER A 79 -19.75 -18.67 3.16
CA SER A 79 -18.80 -19.78 3.35
C SER A 79 -17.74 -19.82 2.26
N LEU A 80 -16.57 -20.40 2.57
CA LEU A 80 -15.54 -20.74 1.59
C LEU A 80 -16.05 -21.74 0.55
N ASP A 81 -17.06 -22.55 0.88
CA ASP A 81 -17.68 -23.51 -0.05
C ASP A 81 -18.40 -22.83 -1.22
N GLU A 82 -18.68 -21.53 -1.12
CA GLU A 82 -19.23 -20.73 -2.22
C GLU A 82 -18.15 -20.25 -3.20
N ILE A 83 -16.86 -20.51 -2.92
CA ILE A 83 -15.75 -20.12 -3.79
C ILE A 83 -15.36 -21.29 -4.68
N SER A 84 -15.63 -21.14 -5.97
CA SER A 84 -15.15 -22.03 -7.02
C SER A 84 -14.30 -21.27 -8.05
N GLU A 85 -13.68 -22.00 -8.97
CA GLU A 85 -13.15 -21.39 -10.20
C GLU A 85 -14.22 -20.52 -10.89
N GLY A 86 -13.79 -19.37 -11.41
CA GLY A 86 -14.67 -18.34 -12.00
C GLY A 86 -15.32 -17.39 -10.98
N THR A 87 -15.19 -17.65 -9.68
CA THR A 87 -15.70 -16.75 -8.63
C THR A 87 -14.85 -15.48 -8.56
N PHE A 88 -15.49 -14.31 -8.52
CA PHE A 88 -14.79 -13.06 -8.29
C PHE A 88 -14.73 -12.77 -6.79
N ILE A 89 -13.51 -12.64 -6.27
CA ILE A 89 -13.25 -12.45 -4.85
C ILE A 89 -12.41 -11.21 -4.60
N GLY A 90 -12.53 -10.65 -3.41
CA GLY A 90 -11.59 -9.71 -2.82
C GLY A 90 -11.00 -10.28 -1.55
N THR A 91 -9.71 -10.07 -1.31
CA THR A 91 -9.05 -10.56 -0.09
C THR A 91 -7.98 -9.60 0.39
N ALA A 92 -8.14 -9.10 1.62
CA ALA A 92 -7.00 -8.53 2.34
C ALA A 92 -6.06 -9.69 2.71
N ASN A 93 -4.80 -9.55 2.35
CA ASN A 93 -3.80 -10.59 2.51
C ASN A 93 -2.44 -10.00 2.89
N VAL A 94 -1.67 -10.77 3.65
CA VAL A 94 -0.29 -10.45 3.99
C VAL A 94 0.67 -11.34 3.21
N PRO A 95 1.91 -10.90 2.95
CA PRO A 95 2.94 -11.78 2.41
C PRO A 95 3.07 -13.05 3.25
N GLY A 96 3.32 -14.19 2.59
CA GLY A 96 3.66 -15.42 3.28
C GLY A 96 5.08 -15.37 3.83
N ASN A 97 5.33 -16.13 4.90
CA ASN A 97 6.67 -16.31 5.44
C ASN A 97 7.50 -17.18 4.49
N ASP A 98 8.80 -16.92 4.39
CA ASP A 98 9.79 -17.84 3.78
C ASP A 98 9.41 -18.31 2.36
N GLY A 99 8.92 -17.40 1.51
CA GLY A 99 8.55 -17.69 0.13
C GLY A 99 7.21 -18.41 -0.04
N GLN A 100 6.48 -18.64 1.05
CA GLN A 100 5.11 -19.14 0.98
C GLN A 100 4.19 -18.12 0.29
N ALA A 101 3.11 -18.62 -0.32
CA ALA A 101 2.06 -17.80 -0.91
C ALA A 101 1.49 -16.75 0.08
N SER A 102 0.82 -15.71 -0.40
CA SER A 102 0.19 -14.74 0.52
C SER A 102 -0.86 -15.43 1.39
N ARG A 103 -1.07 -14.96 2.62
CA ARG A 103 -2.08 -15.51 3.53
C ARG A 103 -3.27 -14.57 3.61
N ALA A 104 -4.47 -15.08 3.34
CA ALA A 104 -5.71 -14.34 3.50
C ALA A 104 -5.94 -13.97 4.98
N LEU A 105 -6.38 -12.73 5.19
CA LEU A 105 -6.91 -12.24 6.45
C LEU A 105 -8.43 -12.27 6.44
N GLU A 106 -9.03 -12.02 5.28
CA GLU A 106 -10.47 -12.02 5.06
C GLU A 106 -10.81 -12.33 3.60
N MET A 107 -12.06 -12.72 3.36
CA MET A 107 -12.58 -13.03 2.04
C MET A 107 -13.92 -12.34 1.78
N VAL A 108 -14.02 -11.69 0.63
CA VAL A 108 -15.25 -11.10 0.09
C VAL A 108 -15.59 -11.82 -1.21
N ILE A 109 -16.78 -12.39 -1.30
CA ILE A 109 -17.32 -12.98 -2.52
C ILE A 109 -18.21 -11.94 -3.19
N PHE A 110 -17.92 -11.61 -4.43
CA PHE A 110 -18.75 -10.69 -5.21
C PHE A 110 -19.71 -11.48 -6.11
N PRO A 111 -20.98 -11.06 -6.20
CA PRO A 111 -21.90 -11.61 -7.18
C PRO A 111 -21.45 -11.23 -8.59
N GLU A 112 -21.97 -11.94 -9.59
CA GLU A 112 -21.59 -11.71 -10.99
C GLU A 112 -21.82 -10.27 -11.45
N SER A 113 -22.89 -9.63 -10.96
CA SER A 113 -23.20 -8.22 -11.23
C SER A 113 -22.17 -7.22 -10.71
N MET A 114 -21.26 -7.67 -9.84
CA MET A 114 -20.19 -6.86 -9.26
C MET A 114 -18.80 -7.33 -9.72
N LYS A 115 -18.71 -8.24 -10.69
CA LYS A 115 -17.42 -8.67 -11.27
C LYS A 115 -16.64 -7.46 -11.80
N GLY A 116 -15.34 -7.45 -11.52
CA GLY A 116 -14.44 -6.33 -11.88
C GLY A 116 -14.41 -5.18 -10.88
N THR A 117 -15.23 -5.21 -9.82
CA THR A 117 -15.17 -4.20 -8.74
C THR A 117 -13.78 -4.19 -8.12
N GLY A 118 -13.08 -3.05 -8.28
CA GLY A 118 -11.76 -2.85 -7.68
C GLY A 118 -10.71 -3.87 -8.13
N LEU A 119 -10.82 -4.44 -9.34
CA LEU A 119 -9.86 -5.40 -9.89
C LEU A 119 -8.41 -4.93 -9.70
N GLY A 120 -7.54 -5.83 -9.26
CA GLY A 120 -6.11 -5.57 -9.11
C GLY A 120 -5.55 -5.96 -7.75
N ASN A 121 -4.31 -5.55 -7.49
CA ASN A 121 -3.62 -5.75 -6.23
C ASN A 121 -3.00 -4.44 -5.72
N TYR A 122 -3.41 -3.97 -4.55
CA TYR A 122 -3.00 -2.66 -4.02
C TYR A 122 -2.67 -2.71 -2.52
N PRO A 123 -1.80 -1.80 -2.03
CA PRO A 123 -1.54 -1.63 -0.60
C PRO A 123 -2.82 -1.50 0.23
N TRP A 124 -2.85 -2.14 1.39
CA TRP A 124 -3.99 -2.16 2.31
C TRP A 124 -3.55 -1.93 3.75
N ASP A 125 -4.31 -1.14 4.51
CA ASP A 125 -4.11 -0.86 5.94
C ASP A 125 -2.64 -0.57 6.34
N MET A 126 -1.90 0.15 5.49
CA MET A 126 -0.54 0.59 5.82
C MET A 126 -0.59 1.82 6.73
N PRO A 127 0.05 1.81 7.91
CA PRO A 127 0.51 3.04 8.53
C PRO A 127 1.42 3.75 7.53
N ARG A 128 1.21 5.04 7.28
CA ARG A 128 1.97 5.78 6.26
C ARG A 128 3.47 5.73 6.61
N GLY A 129 4.27 5.14 5.72
CA GLY A 129 5.72 4.99 5.89
C GLY A 129 6.38 3.99 4.92
N ALA A 130 5.59 3.10 4.29
CA ALA A 130 6.09 2.10 3.35
C ALA A 130 5.61 2.28 1.90
N SER A 131 5.24 3.50 1.50
CA SER A 131 5.15 3.89 0.09
C SER A 131 6.35 4.75 -0.24
N ALA A 132 7.24 4.23 -1.08
CA ALA A 132 8.34 4.98 -1.65
C ALA A 132 7.83 6.31 -2.22
N GLY A 133 8.43 7.39 -1.76
CA GLY A 133 8.17 8.71 -2.29
C GLY A 133 8.68 8.84 -3.72
N SER A 134 7.92 9.55 -4.53
CA SER A 134 8.49 10.47 -5.51
C SER A 134 7.42 11.52 -5.86
N ASN A 135 7.40 12.61 -5.10
CA ASN A 135 6.91 13.88 -5.60
C ASN A 135 8.03 14.90 -5.41
N ALA A 136 8.54 15.44 -6.50
CA ALA A 136 8.89 16.85 -6.69
C ALA A 136 9.74 16.96 -7.96
N GLY A 137 9.16 17.55 -9.00
CA GLY A 137 9.95 18.05 -10.11
C GLY A 137 10.75 19.28 -9.68
N ASP A 138 12.01 19.36 -10.12
CA ASP A 138 12.62 20.62 -10.52
C ASP A 138 13.91 20.36 -11.32
N ARG A 139 14.12 21.20 -12.35
CA ARG A 139 15.39 21.57 -13.01
C ARG A 139 16.04 20.63 -14.05
N LEU A 140 15.93 21.10 -15.30
CA LEU A 140 16.87 20.96 -16.42
C LEU A 140 18.35 21.07 -15.99
N GLY A 141 19.21 20.22 -16.57
CA GLY A 141 20.62 20.54 -16.80
C GLY A 141 21.64 19.41 -16.58
N GLY A 142 22.21 18.89 -17.67
CA GLY A 142 23.66 18.65 -17.76
C GLY A 142 24.24 17.31 -17.29
N ALA A 143 24.66 16.53 -18.30
CA ALA A 143 25.92 15.76 -18.36
C ALA A 143 26.24 14.67 -17.31
N GLY A 144 26.24 13.42 -17.80
CA GLY A 144 27.35 12.49 -17.56
C GLY A 144 27.14 11.43 -16.49
N SER A 145 26.79 10.21 -16.92
CA SER A 145 27.37 8.99 -16.34
C SER A 145 27.32 7.87 -17.38
N SER A 146 28.53 7.55 -17.82
CA SER A 146 28.90 6.70 -18.94
C SER A 146 28.48 5.23 -18.72
N SER A 147 27.87 4.63 -19.75
CA SER A 147 27.83 3.19 -19.91
C SER A 147 29.25 2.66 -20.07
N THR A 148 29.78 2.00 -19.05
CA THR A 148 31.07 1.31 -19.18
C THR A 148 30.78 -0.13 -19.60
N MET A 149 30.91 -0.41 -20.90
CA MET A 149 30.98 -1.79 -21.40
C MET A 149 32.42 -2.28 -21.21
N THR A 150 32.64 -3.28 -20.37
CA THR A 150 33.94 -3.93 -20.28
C THR A 150 34.01 -5.00 -21.37
N ASN A 151 34.62 -4.66 -22.51
CA ASN A 151 35.09 -5.61 -23.50
C ASN A 151 36.35 -6.30 -22.93
N GLY A 152 36.33 -7.63 -22.77
CA GLY A 152 37.47 -8.39 -22.28
C GLY A 152 38.61 -8.40 -23.29
N THR A 153 39.77 -7.88 -22.90
CA THR A 153 41.03 -7.99 -23.63
C THR A 153 41.51 -9.44 -23.58
N VAL A 154 41.62 -10.09 -24.75
CA VAL A 154 42.35 -11.36 -24.89
C VAL A 154 43.84 -11.03 -25.01
N THR A 155 44.63 -11.30 -23.97
CA THR A 155 46.08 -11.30 -24.06
C THR A 155 46.54 -12.67 -24.54
N GLY A 156 47.05 -12.71 -25.76
CA GLY A 156 47.80 -13.85 -26.28
C GLY A 156 49.15 -13.99 -25.60
N SER A 157 49.59 -15.23 -25.42
CA SER A 157 50.97 -15.60 -25.11
C SER A 157 51.29 -16.86 -25.91
N GLU A 158 51.96 -16.59 -27.03
CA GLU A 158 53.09 -17.27 -27.67
C GLU A 158 53.15 -18.81 -27.81
N ASP A 159 53.50 -19.17 -29.06
CA ASP A 159 54.26 -20.32 -29.54
C ASP A 159 53.57 -21.67 -29.75
N GLY A 160 53.37 -22.00 -31.04
CA GLY A 160 53.10 -23.38 -31.47
C GLY A 160 52.38 -23.50 -32.80
N GLU A 161 53.15 -23.40 -33.88
CA GLU A 161 52.96 -23.92 -35.24
C GLU A 161 51.65 -24.69 -35.61
N LYS A 162 51.19 -24.40 -36.84
CA LYS A 162 50.70 -25.36 -37.85
C LYS A 162 49.18 -25.60 -37.98
N LEU A 163 48.64 -24.93 -39.00
CA LEU A 163 47.76 -25.43 -40.08
C LEU A 163 46.57 -26.34 -39.71
N GLY A 164 45.36 -25.75 -39.84
CA GLY A 164 44.37 -26.25 -40.79
C GLY A 164 43.23 -27.12 -40.27
N GLY A 165 42.02 -26.54 -40.26
CA GLY A 165 40.82 -27.24 -40.74
C GLY A 165 39.67 -27.47 -39.75
N ALA A 166 38.51 -26.90 -40.14
CA ALA A 166 37.13 -27.25 -39.77
C ALA A 166 36.61 -26.85 -38.38
N GLY A 167 35.59 -25.98 -38.37
CA GLY A 167 34.75 -25.79 -37.18
C GLY A 167 33.82 -24.58 -37.21
N GLY A 168 32.62 -24.77 -37.78
CA GLY A 168 31.36 -24.21 -37.27
C GLY A 168 31.15 -22.69 -37.26
N ASN A 169 30.39 -22.20 -38.25
CA ASN A 169 29.62 -20.96 -38.10
C ASN A 169 28.72 -21.06 -36.87
N SER A 170 29.06 -20.39 -35.77
CA SER A 170 28.15 -20.26 -34.63
C SER A 170 27.11 -19.19 -34.94
N SER A 171 25.91 -19.66 -35.25
CA SER A 171 24.67 -18.89 -35.29
C SER A 171 24.46 -18.20 -33.94
N MET A 172 24.30 -16.89 -33.95
CA MET A 172 23.84 -16.14 -32.77
C MET A 172 22.37 -16.47 -32.56
N THR A 173 22.07 -17.38 -31.63
CA THR A 173 20.71 -17.62 -31.15
C THR A 173 20.42 -16.62 -30.05
N ASN A 174 19.51 -15.67 -30.31
CA ASN A 174 18.93 -14.81 -29.28
C ASN A 174 17.96 -15.63 -28.43
N GLY A 175 18.50 -16.43 -27.51
CA GLY A 175 17.74 -17.15 -26.50
C GLY A 175 17.51 -16.24 -25.30
N THR A 176 16.24 -16.00 -24.95
CA THR A 176 15.87 -15.45 -23.65
C THR A 176 16.35 -16.42 -22.56
N VAL A 177 17.45 -16.07 -21.90
CA VAL A 177 17.91 -16.77 -20.70
C VAL A 177 17.03 -16.31 -19.54
N THR A 178 16.16 -17.18 -19.06
CA THR A 178 15.57 -17.07 -17.73
C THR A 178 16.66 -17.38 -16.71
N ASP A 179 17.31 -16.32 -16.24
CA ASP A 179 18.36 -16.42 -15.24
C ASP A 179 17.82 -17.00 -13.93
N THR A 180 18.27 -18.23 -13.66
CA THR A 180 18.10 -18.92 -12.40
C THR A 180 19.25 -18.48 -11.49
N GLY A 181 18.95 -17.48 -10.65
CA GLY A 181 19.66 -17.26 -9.38
C GLY A 181 20.78 -16.21 -9.41
N GLY A 182 20.60 -15.17 -8.60
CA GLY A 182 21.73 -14.59 -7.87
C GLY A 182 22.05 -13.11 -8.09
N SER A 183 21.08 -12.23 -8.28
CA SER A 183 21.22 -10.84 -7.83
C SER A 183 19.99 -10.45 -7.02
N LYS A 184 20.10 -10.69 -5.71
CA LYS A 184 19.13 -10.34 -4.69
C LYS A 184 18.99 -8.81 -4.67
N LYS A 185 18.14 -8.25 -5.53
CA LYS A 185 17.45 -7.00 -5.23
C LYS A 185 16.55 -7.33 -4.04
N LEU A 186 17.12 -7.20 -2.85
CA LEU A 186 16.40 -7.13 -1.58
C LEU A 186 15.50 -5.88 -1.61
N GLY A 187 14.48 -5.88 -2.46
CA GLY A 187 13.30 -5.08 -2.25
C GLY A 187 12.59 -5.73 -1.09
N GLY A 188 12.78 -5.16 0.11
CA GLY A 188 12.19 -5.67 1.33
C GLY A 188 10.72 -5.97 1.12
N ALA A 189 10.28 -7.14 1.59
CA ALA A 189 8.88 -7.39 1.86
C ALA A 189 8.42 -6.25 2.79
N SER A 190 7.76 -5.26 2.20
CA SER A 190 7.01 -4.27 2.95
C SER A 190 5.97 -5.09 3.71
N GLY A 191 6.14 -5.25 5.03
CA GLY A 191 5.31 -6.09 5.89
C GLY A 191 3.87 -5.58 6.06
N GLY A 192 3.38 -4.76 5.12
CA GLY A 192 2.01 -4.28 5.07
C GLY A 192 1.08 -5.27 4.38
N SER A 193 -0.20 -5.17 4.70
CA SER A 193 -1.25 -5.91 4.00
C SER A 193 -1.46 -5.36 2.58
N THR A 194 -2.03 -6.19 1.72
CA THR A 194 -2.52 -5.81 0.38
C THR A 194 -3.95 -6.30 0.21
N MET A 195 -4.75 -5.61 -0.59
CA MET A 195 -6.06 -6.07 -1.02
C MET A 195 -5.91 -6.58 -2.46
N THR A 196 -6.30 -7.83 -2.70
CA THR A 196 -6.27 -8.47 -4.01
C THR A 196 -7.68 -8.80 -4.43
N ASN A 197 -8.13 -8.21 -5.54
CA ASN A 197 -9.44 -8.47 -6.12
C ASN A 197 -9.26 -9.08 -7.51
N GLY A 198 -9.93 -10.21 -7.76
CA GLY A 198 -9.73 -10.95 -8.98
C GLY A 198 -10.63 -12.16 -9.11
N THR A 199 -10.50 -12.85 -10.24
CA THR A 199 -11.21 -14.08 -10.53
C THR A 199 -10.37 -15.26 -10.07
N VAL A 200 -10.97 -16.20 -9.34
CA VAL A 200 -10.33 -17.48 -9.00
C VAL A 200 -10.14 -18.28 -10.29
N SER A 201 -8.90 -18.51 -10.67
CA SER A 201 -8.50 -19.29 -11.85
C SER A 201 -8.00 -20.70 -11.50
N GLY A 202 -7.90 -21.01 -10.21
CA GLY A 202 -7.56 -22.34 -9.74
C GLY A 202 -7.72 -22.47 -8.24
N THR A 203 -8.04 -23.68 -7.80
CA THR A 203 -8.19 -24.03 -6.38
C THR A 203 -7.40 -25.30 -6.11
N ASP A 204 -6.52 -25.26 -5.11
CA ASP A 204 -5.84 -26.44 -4.58
C ASP A 204 -6.21 -26.59 -3.11
N SER A 205 -6.45 -27.82 -2.67
CA SER A 205 -6.74 -28.13 -1.28
C SER A 205 -5.80 -29.24 -0.83
N SER A 206 -4.77 -28.86 -0.06
CA SER A 206 -3.77 -29.79 0.46
C SER A 206 -3.64 -29.64 1.96
N ASN A 207 -3.57 -30.77 2.68
CA ASN A 207 -3.43 -30.82 4.14
C ASN A 207 -4.41 -29.90 4.89
N GLY A 208 -5.62 -29.74 4.37
CA GLY A 208 -6.67 -28.91 4.95
C GLY A 208 -6.46 -27.40 4.85
N THR A 209 -5.51 -26.93 4.04
CA THR A 209 -5.38 -25.53 3.65
C THR A 209 -5.79 -25.37 2.19
N MET A 210 -6.77 -24.50 1.95
CA MET A 210 -7.19 -24.11 0.61
C MET A 210 -6.21 -23.07 0.07
N THR A 211 -5.72 -23.25 -1.15
CA THR A 211 -4.92 -22.26 -1.87
C THR A 211 -5.68 -21.85 -3.12
N LEU A 212 -5.93 -20.55 -3.25
CA LEU A 212 -6.55 -19.95 -4.42
C LEU A 212 -5.49 -19.37 -5.34
N THR A 213 -5.57 -19.65 -6.63
CA THR A 213 -4.90 -18.86 -7.65
C THR A 213 -5.89 -17.79 -8.10
N VAL A 214 -5.54 -16.53 -7.90
CA VAL A 214 -6.39 -15.37 -8.18
C VAL A 214 -5.77 -14.57 -9.32
N ASP A 215 -6.48 -14.50 -10.44
CA ASP A 215 -6.17 -13.61 -11.56
C ASP A 215 -6.77 -12.24 -11.27
N TYR A 216 -5.91 -11.25 -11.05
CA TYR A 216 -6.29 -9.87 -10.75
C TYR A 216 -6.10 -8.94 -11.96
N GLY A 217 -6.04 -9.49 -13.17
CA GLY A 217 -6.08 -8.76 -14.44
C GLY A 217 -4.70 -8.50 -15.04
N ASP A 218 -3.85 -7.78 -14.33
CA ASP A 218 -2.45 -7.50 -14.75
C ASP A 218 -1.44 -8.52 -14.17
N GLY A 219 -1.94 -9.53 -13.44
CA GLY A 219 -1.14 -10.63 -12.92
C GLY A 219 -1.98 -11.66 -12.18
N SER A 220 -1.29 -12.64 -11.61
CA SER A 220 -1.90 -13.71 -10.81
C SER A 220 -1.13 -13.92 -9.51
N LYS A 221 -1.85 -14.28 -8.44
CA LYS A 221 -1.28 -14.50 -7.11
C LYS A 221 -1.89 -15.74 -6.47
N GLN A 222 -1.04 -16.53 -5.82
CA GLN A 222 -1.50 -17.60 -4.94
C GLN A 222 -1.80 -17.04 -3.54
N ILE A 223 -2.97 -17.39 -3.01
CA ILE A 223 -3.46 -17.02 -1.69
C ILE A 223 -3.77 -18.28 -0.89
N ARG A 224 -3.05 -18.53 0.20
CA ARG A 224 -3.45 -19.52 1.21
C ARG A 224 -4.60 -18.95 2.04
N VAL A 225 -5.65 -19.74 2.15
CA VAL A 225 -6.91 -19.40 2.82
C VAL A 225 -7.05 -20.29 4.06
N PRO A 226 -6.89 -19.73 5.27
CA PRO A 226 -7.18 -20.46 6.50
C PRO A 226 -8.66 -20.87 6.56
N ARG A 227 -8.95 -22.06 7.10
CA ARG A 227 -10.33 -22.59 7.19
C ARG A 227 -11.31 -21.68 7.95
N ASN A 228 -10.80 -20.92 8.91
CA ASN A 228 -11.58 -20.03 9.78
C ASN A 228 -11.49 -18.55 9.34
N VAL A 229 -11.02 -18.29 8.12
CA VAL A 229 -10.97 -16.91 7.61
C VAL A 229 -12.39 -16.32 7.55
N PRO A 230 -12.61 -15.09 8.05
CA PRO A 230 -13.87 -14.40 7.87
C PRO A 230 -14.24 -14.32 6.38
N THR A 231 -15.42 -14.81 6.03
CA THR A 231 -15.91 -14.85 4.65
C THR A 231 -17.29 -14.21 4.59
N VAL A 232 -17.46 -13.26 3.68
CA VAL A 232 -18.75 -12.60 3.42
C VAL A 232 -19.06 -12.58 1.94
N LYS A 233 -20.32 -12.31 1.63
CA LYS A 233 -20.81 -12.06 0.29
C LYS A 233 -21.29 -10.63 0.19
N ALA A 234 -20.74 -9.90 -0.77
CA ALA A 234 -21.15 -8.55 -1.09
C ALA A 234 -22.47 -8.54 -1.86
N GLN A 235 -23.19 -7.44 -1.75
CA GLN A 235 -24.32 -7.10 -2.59
C GLN A 235 -24.41 -5.59 -2.74
N GLN A 236 -25.11 -5.13 -3.78
CA GLN A 236 -25.46 -3.73 -3.90
C GLN A 236 -26.32 -3.30 -2.71
N ALA A 237 -26.12 -2.07 -2.26
CA ALA A 237 -26.91 -1.45 -1.21
C ALA A 237 -27.14 0.01 -1.56
N THR A 238 -28.04 0.64 -0.83
CA THR A 238 -28.28 2.08 -0.84
C THR A 238 -28.23 2.62 0.58
N MET A 239 -28.45 3.92 0.72
CA MET A 239 -28.60 4.56 2.04
C MET A 239 -29.82 4.03 2.82
N GLU A 240 -30.83 3.48 2.13
CA GLU A 240 -32.03 2.92 2.75
C GLU A 240 -31.77 1.59 3.48
N ASP A 241 -30.69 0.88 3.12
CA ASP A 241 -30.27 -0.36 3.78
C ASP A 241 -29.56 -0.10 5.12
N LEU A 242 -29.27 1.17 5.44
CA LEU A 242 -28.65 1.56 6.70
C LEU A 242 -29.66 1.54 7.84
N SER A 243 -29.21 1.06 9.00
CA SER A 243 -29.98 0.99 10.23
C SER A 243 -29.05 1.18 11.43
N THR A 244 -29.53 1.90 12.44
CA THR A 244 -28.81 2.04 13.71
C THR A 244 -28.48 0.68 14.30
N GLY A 245 -27.26 0.52 14.81
CA GLY A 245 -26.75 -0.72 15.39
C GLY A 245 -26.00 -1.61 14.39
N GLN A 246 -26.08 -1.35 13.08
CA GLN A 246 -25.29 -2.10 12.11
C GLN A 246 -23.79 -1.77 12.21
N ALA A 247 -22.97 -2.80 12.01
CA ALA A 247 -21.54 -2.62 11.80
C ALA A 247 -21.30 -2.00 10.41
N VAL A 248 -20.37 -1.05 10.32
CA VAL A 248 -20.09 -0.31 9.10
C VAL A 248 -18.60 -0.08 8.91
N PHE A 249 -18.18 -0.11 7.65
CA PHE A 249 -16.90 0.38 7.17
C PHE A 249 -17.13 1.60 6.27
N VAL A 250 -16.35 2.66 6.48
CA VAL A 250 -16.39 3.89 5.69
C VAL A 250 -14.99 4.23 5.20
N ALA A 251 -14.85 4.49 3.90
CA ALA A 251 -13.66 5.10 3.33
C ALA A 251 -14.01 6.47 2.73
N GLY A 252 -13.20 7.47 3.03
CA GLY A 252 -13.46 8.88 2.73
C GLY A 252 -12.29 9.76 3.14
N ASP A 253 -12.47 11.07 3.12
CA ASP A 253 -11.47 11.98 3.68
C ASP A 253 -11.65 12.11 5.20
N MET A 254 -10.90 11.30 5.94
CA MET A 254 -10.95 11.24 7.41
C MET A 254 -10.44 12.52 8.10
N ASN A 255 -9.88 13.49 7.35
CA ASN A 255 -9.44 14.78 7.89
C ASN A 255 -10.55 15.83 7.92
N GLN A 256 -11.72 15.52 7.36
CA GLN A 256 -12.86 16.44 7.30
C GLN A 256 -13.94 16.02 8.30
N SER A 257 -14.71 17.00 8.77
CA SER A 257 -15.88 16.79 9.64
C SER A 257 -17.04 17.66 9.13
N PRO A 258 -18.16 17.07 8.66
CA PRO A 258 -18.40 15.63 8.52
C PRO A 258 -17.46 14.96 7.50
N ILE A 259 -17.18 13.66 7.67
CA ILE A 259 -16.33 12.87 6.78
C ILE A 259 -17.08 12.65 5.45
N PRO A 260 -16.59 13.15 4.31
CA PRO A 260 -17.22 12.89 3.02
C PRO A 260 -16.91 11.45 2.59
N ALA A 261 -17.94 10.60 2.63
CA ALA A 261 -17.80 9.18 2.30
C ALA A 261 -17.69 8.95 0.79
N LYS A 262 -16.67 8.20 0.37
CA LYS A 262 -16.55 7.67 -0.99
C LYS A 262 -17.13 6.27 -1.10
N VAL A 263 -16.90 5.45 -0.08
CA VAL A 263 -17.38 4.06 0.00
C VAL A 263 -17.95 3.81 1.38
N VAL A 264 -19.14 3.21 1.43
CA VAL A 264 -19.80 2.75 2.65
C VAL A 264 -20.16 1.29 2.47
N ILE A 265 -19.73 0.46 3.41
CA ILE A 265 -20.01 -0.98 3.40
C ILE A 265 -20.65 -1.36 4.73
N VAL A 266 -21.91 -1.79 4.66
CA VAL A 266 -22.73 -2.08 5.83
C VAL A 266 -22.90 -3.58 6.03
N GLY A 267 -22.86 -4.00 7.28
CA GLY A 267 -23.07 -5.37 7.69
C GLY A 267 -24.55 -5.69 7.92
N LEU A 268 -25.08 -6.68 7.22
CA LEU A 268 -26.44 -7.17 7.41
C LEU A 268 -26.49 -8.34 8.39
N ASP A 269 -27.62 -8.50 9.10
CA ASP A 269 -27.87 -9.63 10.00
C ASP A 269 -26.77 -9.82 11.08
N GLY A 270 -26.21 -8.70 11.57
CA GLY A 270 -25.11 -8.72 12.53
C GLY A 270 -23.76 -9.14 11.94
N THR A 271 -23.66 -9.31 10.62
CA THR A 271 -22.39 -9.49 9.93
C THR A 271 -21.52 -8.26 10.16
N VAL A 272 -20.27 -8.45 10.54
CA VAL A 272 -19.30 -7.35 10.60
C VAL A 272 -18.59 -7.31 9.24
N PRO A 273 -18.58 -6.17 8.54
CA PRO A 273 -17.83 -6.05 7.30
C PRO A 273 -16.36 -6.45 7.50
N PRO A 274 -15.86 -7.45 6.75
CA PRO A 274 -14.45 -7.72 6.65
C PRO A 274 -13.88 -6.64 5.75
N MET A 275 -13.45 -5.54 6.36
CA MET A 275 -12.69 -4.45 5.74
C MET A 275 -12.48 -3.34 6.71
#